data_AF-A0AA42GXT7-F1
#
_entry.id   AF-A0AA42GXT7-F1
#
_cell.length_a   1.000
_cell.length_b   1.000
_cell.length_c   1.000
_cell.angle_alpha   90.00
_cell.angle_beta   90.00
_cell.angle_gamma   90.00
#
_symmetry.space_group_name_H-M   'P 1'
#
loop_
_entity.id
_entity.type
_entity.pdbx_description
1 polymer ?
#
loop_
_entity_poly.entity_id
_entity_poly.type
_entity_poly.pdbx_seq_one_letter_code
_entity_poly.pdbx_strand_id
1 'polypeptide(L)'
;MTICVILVGRLSDIDNGATPHKVMTTRDYLAHPSLFNGQLRPRIINLSRSYAYQSRGYYASLLAEARGHRIIPSVETMIDLSERRLYENAIPELEDMLNKALGKHPQKAPETIHVHFGLADSPDFEKFGRLLFDWFRAPSLEVSVKPGEWARIQKIGFANIAKFSKDQKERFEEALDRYTQREWRAARPKVPARYSFATLCDPKEAMPPSTVSTLKHWARIAARLGVEVEPIGKRDLPRLANFDALFIRETTSISNHTYRFARRAQQENMPVIDDPMSMIRCTNKVYLHELMQANEVAVPPTVMIAGEEDLERAADMLGFPMVIKIPDSSFSRGVKKVKDFGELKALAALWLEDSDLLLAQKYMPTKFDWRVGVLDGKPLFICQYMMAKNHWQIVKHDTGGKPLEGGFRSYALGDAPPLVLETGLRAARCIGDGLYGVDLKETDDGVVVIEVNDNPNLEHGIEDAAEKDEVWINLTRWFTDRLDRR
;
A
#
# COMPACT_ATOMS: atom_id res chain seq x y z
N MET A 1 16.05 -15.74 -11.08
CA MET A 1 15.97 -14.54 -11.95
C MET A 1 14.59 -14.62 -12.55
N THR A 2 13.77 -13.58 -12.42
CA THR A 2 12.47 -13.57 -13.10
C THR A 2 12.74 -13.45 -14.59
N ILE A 3 12.72 -14.58 -15.28
CA ILE A 3 12.96 -14.64 -16.72
C ILE A 3 11.80 -13.93 -17.40
N CYS A 4 12.09 -12.92 -18.23
CA CYS A 4 11.10 -12.33 -19.11
C CYS A 4 11.06 -13.17 -20.39
N VAL A 5 9.85 -13.56 -20.79
CA VAL A 5 9.59 -14.32 -22.01
C VAL A 5 8.59 -13.57 -22.84
N ILE A 6 8.92 -13.33 -24.11
CA ILE A 6 8.04 -12.66 -25.06
C ILE A 6 7.39 -13.72 -25.93
N LEU A 7 6.06 -13.79 -25.88
CA LEU A 7 5.28 -14.66 -26.75
C LEU A 7 4.92 -13.91 -28.02
N VAL A 8 5.23 -14.49 -29.16
CA VAL A 8 4.91 -13.92 -30.48
C VAL A 8 4.09 -14.89 -31.32
N GLY A 9 3.33 -14.36 -32.28
CA GLY A 9 2.62 -15.20 -33.25
C GLY A 9 3.58 -15.93 -34.18
N ARG A 10 4.62 -15.22 -34.65
CA ARG A 10 5.75 -15.73 -35.44
C ARG A 10 7.05 -15.14 -34.91
N LEU A 11 8.16 -15.88 -35.00
CA LEU A 11 9.48 -15.38 -34.56
C LEU A 11 9.98 -14.16 -35.35
N SER A 12 9.41 -13.87 -36.51
CA SER A 12 9.70 -12.67 -37.30
C SER A 12 8.93 -11.42 -36.85
N ASP A 13 8.02 -11.53 -35.88
CA ASP A 13 7.19 -10.42 -35.42
C ASP A 13 7.98 -9.41 -34.59
N ILE A 14 9.06 -9.87 -33.97
CA ILE A 14 10.06 -9.06 -33.27
C ILE A 14 11.45 -9.55 -33.68
N ASP A 15 12.43 -8.68 -33.79
CA ASP A 15 13.80 -9.12 -34.01
C ASP A 15 14.35 -9.71 -32.71
N ASN A 16 14.76 -10.98 -32.73
CA ASN A 16 15.38 -11.63 -31.58
C ASN A 16 16.69 -10.95 -31.15
N GLY A 17 17.34 -10.20 -32.05
CA GLY A 17 18.51 -9.38 -31.73
C GLY A 17 18.18 -8.05 -31.04
N ALA A 18 16.93 -7.58 -31.15
CA ALA A 18 16.48 -6.29 -30.59
C ALA A 18 16.07 -6.38 -29.12
N THR A 19 16.08 -7.55 -28.49
CA THR A 19 15.69 -7.71 -27.10
C THR A 19 16.58 -8.72 -26.36
N PRO A 20 16.97 -8.46 -25.10
CA PRO A 20 17.73 -9.43 -24.30
C PRO A 20 16.85 -10.58 -23.77
N HIS A 21 15.53 -10.55 -24.01
CA HIS A 21 14.57 -11.49 -23.46
C HIS A 21 14.36 -12.70 -24.37
N LYS A 22 13.96 -13.84 -23.78
CA LYS A 22 13.68 -15.05 -24.56
C LYS A 22 12.39 -14.86 -25.36
N VAL A 23 12.50 -14.88 -26.68
CA VAL A 23 11.34 -14.87 -27.58
C VAL A 23 10.94 -16.32 -27.90
N MET A 24 9.66 -16.63 -27.82
CA MET A 24 9.12 -17.92 -28.25
C MET A 24 7.73 -17.76 -28.86
N THR A 25 7.29 -18.75 -29.63
CA THR A 25 5.94 -18.67 -30.21
C THR A 25 4.87 -19.00 -29.18
N THR A 26 3.70 -18.38 -29.32
CA THR A 26 2.53 -18.71 -28.50
C THR A 26 2.17 -20.21 -28.62
N ARG A 27 2.41 -20.83 -29.79
CA ARG A 27 2.19 -22.26 -30.00
C ARG A 27 3.10 -23.11 -29.13
N ASP A 28 4.39 -22.80 -29.09
CA ASP A 28 5.37 -23.58 -28.33
C ASP A 28 5.12 -23.50 -26.84
N TYR A 29 4.75 -22.31 -26.36
CA TYR A 29 4.36 -22.07 -24.97
C TYR A 29 3.13 -22.89 -24.52
N LEU A 30 2.14 -23.02 -25.41
CA LEU A 30 0.94 -23.81 -25.14
C LEU A 30 1.24 -25.32 -25.18
N ALA A 31 2.03 -25.77 -26.16
CA ALA A 31 2.31 -27.17 -26.42
C ALA A 31 3.23 -27.83 -25.37
N HIS A 32 4.06 -27.06 -24.67
CA HIS A 32 5.03 -27.58 -23.72
C HIS A 32 4.80 -27.00 -22.31
N PRO A 33 3.80 -27.51 -21.56
CA PRO A 33 3.50 -27.01 -20.21
C PRO A 33 4.68 -27.12 -19.24
N SER A 34 5.60 -28.07 -19.47
CA SER A 34 6.78 -28.31 -18.64
C SER A 34 7.96 -27.38 -18.90
N LEU A 35 7.87 -26.45 -19.86
CA LEU A 35 8.96 -25.51 -20.24
C LEU A 35 9.49 -24.69 -19.05
N PHE A 36 8.67 -24.48 -18.02
CA PHE A 36 8.98 -23.69 -16.83
C PHE A 36 8.77 -24.47 -15.51
N ASN A 37 8.89 -25.80 -15.53
CA ASN A 37 8.78 -26.62 -14.33
C ASN A 37 9.83 -26.23 -13.26
N GLY A 38 9.42 -26.23 -11.99
CA GLY A 38 10.25 -25.78 -10.86
C GLY A 38 9.96 -24.34 -10.45
N GLN A 39 10.65 -23.80 -9.43
CA GLN A 39 10.45 -22.48 -8.79
C GLN A 39 10.57 -21.24 -9.72
N LEU A 40 10.53 -21.40 -11.04
CA LEU A 40 10.60 -20.32 -12.03
C LEU A 40 9.21 -19.78 -12.34
N ARG A 41 8.91 -18.58 -11.85
CA ARG A 41 7.69 -17.82 -12.21
C ARG A 41 8.06 -16.76 -13.25
N PRO A 42 8.08 -17.07 -14.56
CA PRO A 42 8.47 -16.11 -15.58
C PRO A 42 7.45 -14.96 -15.69
N ARG A 43 7.94 -13.81 -16.16
CA ARG A 43 7.10 -12.71 -16.63
C ARG A 43 6.90 -12.89 -18.13
N ILE A 44 5.65 -13.03 -18.54
CA ILE A 44 5.26 -13.28 -19.92
C ILE A 44 4.71 -11.98 -20.52
N ILE A 45 5.32 -11.52 -21.60
CA ILE A 45 4.78 -10.45 -22.44
C ILE A 45 4.16 -11.12 -23.65
N ASN A 46 2.84 -11.18 -23.67
CA ASN A 46 2.09 -11.79 -24.75
C ASN A 46 1.87 -10.75 -25.84
N LEU A 47 2.61 -10.89 -26.95
CA LEU A 47 2.51 -10.07 -28.16
C LEU A 47 1.83 -10.84 -29.29
N SER A 48 0.84 -11.67 -28.93
CA SER A 48 0.09 -12.46 -29.91
C SER A 48 -0.64 -11.54 -30.90
N ARG A 49 -0.72 -11.99 -32.16
CA ARG A 49 -1.41 -11.24 -33.24
C ARG A 49 -2.92 -11.13 -33.05
N SER A 50 -3.51 -11.94 -32.18
CA SER A 50 -4.93 -11.94 -31.85
C SER A 50 -5.13 -12.33 -30.40
N TYR A 51 -6.04 -11.61 -29.74
CA TYR A 51 -6.51 -11.81 -28.37
C TYR A 51 -8.00 -12.15 -28.32
N ALA A 52 -8.61 -12.48 -29.46
CA ALA A 52 -10.02 -12.86 -29.51
C ALA A 52 -10.28 -14.09 -28.60
N TYR A 53 -11.51 -14.21 -28.11
CA TYR A 53 -11.91 -15.36 -27.30
C TYR A 53 -11.56 -16.68 -28.00
N GLN A 54 -10.99 -17.63 -27.26
CA GLN A 54 -10.46 -18.92 -27.76
C GLN A 54 -9.32 -18.83 -28.79
N SER A 55 -8.74 -17.65 -29.03
CA SER A 55 -7.50 -17.54 -29.80
C SER A 55 -6.31 -18.11 -29.02
N ARG A 56 -5.19 -18.35 -29.73
CA ARG A 56 -3.94 -18.77 -29.07
C ARG A 56 -3.44 -17.72 -28.07
N GLY A 57 -3.60 -16.42 -28.38
CA GLY A 57 -3.21 -15.35 -27.47
C GLY A 57 -4.02 -15.38 -26.18
N TYR A 58 -5.33 -15.58 -26.31
CA TYR A 58 -6.24 -15.76 -25.16
C TYR A 58 -5.84 -16.96 -24.30
N TYR A 59 -5.68 -18.13 -24.90
CA TYR A 59 -5.27 -19.34 -24.15
C TYR A 59 -3.89 -19.20 -23.51
N ALA A 60 -2.97 -18.46 -24.12
CA ALA A 60 -1.65 -18.25 -23.53
C ALA A 60 -1.72 -17.43 -22.23
N SER A 61 -2.56 -16.38 -22.19
CA SER A 61 -2.80 -15.63 -20.94
C SER A 61 -3.55 -16.46 -19.92
N LEU A 62 -4.61 -17.17 -20.32
CA LEU A 62 -5.39 -18.02 -19.42
C LEU A 62 -4.54 -19.12 -18.77
N LEU A 63 -3.72 -19.82 -19.56
CA LEU A 63 -2.86 -20.87 -19.03
C LEU A 63 -1.64 -20.33 -18.28
N ALA A 64 -1.16 -19.12 -18.59
CA ALA A 64 -0.12 -18.49 -17.80
C ALA A 64 -0.59 -18.17 -16.38
N GLU A 65 -1.80 -17.62 -16.23
CA GLU A 65 -2.42 -17.37 -14.93
C GLU A 65 -2.58 -18.68 -14.14
N ALA A 66 -3.10 -19.74 -14.78
CA ALA A 66 -3.24 -21.06 -14.15
C ALA A 66 -1.89 -21.70 -13.74
N ARG A 67 -0.79 -21.34 -14.41
CA ARG A 67 0.57 -21.80 -14.10
C ARG A 67 1.29 -20.90 -13.07
N GLY A 68 0.64 -19.85 -12.57
CA GLY A 68 1.26 -18.86 -11.68
C GLY A 68 2.33 -18.00 -12.36
N HIS A 69 2.32 -17.92 -13.69
CA HIS A 69 3.18 -17.03 -14.47
C HIS A 69 2.54 -15.63 -14.50
N ARG A 70 3.37 -14.59 -14.40
CA ARG A 70 2.87 -13.21 -14.50
C ARG A 70 2.74 -12.83 -15.97
N ILE A 71 1.54 -12.57 -16.47
CA ILE A 71 1.33 -12.29 -17.89
C ILE A 71 0.73 -10.91 -18.14
N ILE A 72 1.12 -10.26 -19.24
CA ILE A 72 0.50 -9.06 -19.79
C ILE A 72 0.21 -9.27 -21.30
N PRO A 73 -1.01 -8.98 -21.79
CA PRO A 73 -2.19 -8.61 -21.03
C PRO A 73 -2.82 -9.82 -20.30
N SER A 74 -3.54 -9.57 -19.21
CA SER A 74 -4.34 -10.59 -18.52
C SER A 74 -5.57 -10.98 -19.34
N VAL A 75 -6.21 -12.09 -18.98
CA VAL A 75 -7.48 -12.50 -19.62
C VAL A 75 -8.57 -11.45 -19.42
N GLU A 76 -8.63 -10.85 -18.24
CA GLU A 76 -9.57 -9.77 -17.91
C GLU A 76 -9.39 -8.57 -18.85
N THR A 77 -8.16 -8.06 -19.02
CA THR A 77 -7.89 -6.95 -19.95
C THR A 77 -8.26 -7.29 -21.40
N MET A 78 -8.12 -8.55 -21.82
CA MET A 78 -8.56 -8.98 -23.15
C MET A 78 -10.08 -8.95 -23.29
N ILE A 79 -10.81 -9.35 -22.24
CA ILE A 79 -12.27 -9.33 -22.22
C ILE A 79 -12.76 -7.89 -22.20
N ASP A 80 -12.22 -7.03 -21.34
CA ASP A 80 -12.59 -5.62 -21.27
C ASP A 80 -12.47 -4.96 -22.63
N LEU A 81 -11.33 -5.11 -23.31
CA LEU A 81 -11.09 -4.50 -24.62
C LEU A 81 -11.80 -5.19 -25.79
N SER A 82 -12.53 -6.28 -25.56
CA SER A 82 -13.22 -7.01 -26.63
C SER A 82 -14.45 -6.27 -27.15
N GLU A 83 -15.13 -5.50 -26.29
CA GLU A 83 -16.34 -4.76 -26.62
C GLU A 83 -16.39 -3.42 -25.92
N ARG A 84 -16.83 -2.37 -26.63
CA ARG A 84 -16.84 -1.00 -26.11
C ARG A 84 -17.58 -0.85 -24.78
N ARG A 85 -18.72 -1.51 -24.64
CA ARG A 85 -19.58 -1.43 -23.43
C ARG A 85 -18.87 -1.86 -22.15
N LEU A 86 -17.84 -2.70 -22.25
CA LEU A 86 -17.14 -3.25 -21.09
C LEU A 86 -16.14 -2.26 -20.48
N TYR A 87 -15.71 -1.26 -21.24
CA TYR A 87 -14.81 -0.20 -20.77
C TYR A 87 -15.43 1.20 -20.75
N GLU A 88 -16.76 1.32 -20.86
CA GLU A 88 -17.45 2.62 -20.91
C GLU A 88 -17.21 3.48 -19.67
N ASN A 89 -17.01 2.87 -18.51
CA ASN A 89 -16.69 3.54 -17.25
C ASN A 89 -15.32 4.24 -17.25
N ALA A 90 -14.35 3.77 -18.03
CA ALA A 90 -13.03 4.37 -18.14
C ALA A 90 -13.01 5.60 -19.08
N ILE A 91 -13.97 5.67 -20.01
CA ILE A 91 -13.98 6.68 -21.08
C ILE A 91 -14.00 8.13 -20.56
N PRO A 92 -14.84 8.53 -19.57
CA PRO A 92 -14.87 9.92 -19.11
C PRO A 92 -13.53 10.43 -18.60
N GLU A 93 -12.81 9.62 -17.81
CA GLU A 93 -11.51 9.99 -17.25
C GLU A 93 -10.42 10.05 -18.34
N LEU A 94 -10.46 9.10 -19.27
CA LEU A 94 -9.53 9.05 -20.40
C LEU A 94 -9.74 10.22 -21.37
N GLU A 95 -11.00 10.57 -21.67
CA GLU A 95 -11.33 11.72 -22.50
C GLU A 95 -10.95 13.04 -21.83
N ASP A 96 -11.17 13.19 -20.53
CA ASP A 96 -10.74 14.39 -19.80
C ASP A 96 -9.22 14.56 -19.84
N MET A 97 -8.45 13.48 -19.62
CA MET A 97 -6.99 13.53 -19.74
C MET A 97 -6.53 13.81 -21.18
N LEU A 98 -7.18 13.21 -22.17
CA LEU A 98 -6.91 13.44 -23.59
C LEU A 98 -7.15 14.90 -23.97
N ASN A 99 -8.29 15.47 -23.60
CA ASN A 99 -8.62 16.85 -23.92
C ASN A 99 -7.75 17.86 -23.15
N LYS A 100 -7.32 17.52 -21.91
CA LYS A 100 -6.29 18.29 -21.19
C LYS A 100 -4.96 18.32 -21.94
N ALA A 101 -4.54 17.21 -22.55
CA ALA A 101 -3.34 17.16 -23.39
C ALA A 101 -3.50 17.98 -24.68
N LEU A 102 -4.69 17.98 -25.29
CA LEU A 102 -4.99 18.76 -26.49
C LEU A 102 -5.16 20.27 -26.23
N GLY A 103 -5.37 20.66 -24.97
CA GLY A 103 -5.52 22.05 -24.55
C GLY A 103 -6.66 22.77 -25.28
N LYS A 104 -6.36 23.91 -25.92
CA LYS A 104 -7.36 24.70 -26.67
C LYS A 104 -7.63 24.18 -28.08
N HIS A 105 -7.05 23.04 -28.46
CA HIS A 105 -7.16 22.49 -29.82
C HIS A 105 -7.68 21.05 -29.92
N PRO A 106 -8.82 20.67 -29.29
CA PRO A 106 -9.40 19.32 -29.43
C PRO A 106 -9.68 18.87 -30.87
N GLN A 107 -9.96 19.82 -31.77
CA GLN A 107 -10.17 19.59 -33.20
C GLN A 107 -8.92 19.13 -33.95
N LYS A 108 -7.74 19.28 -33.34
CA LYS A 108 -6.46 18.80 -33.90
C LYS A 108 -6.04 17.45 -33.32
N ALA A 109 -6.94 16.75 -32.63
CA ALA A 109 -6.65 15.41 -32.13
C ALA A 109 -6.23 14.49 -33.29
N PRO A 110 -5.17 13.68 -33.13
CA PRO A 110 -4.86 12.65 -34.12
C PRO A 110 -6.00 11.63 -34.16
N GLU A 111 -6.29 11.09 -35.35
CA GLU A 111 -7.35 10.07 -35.51
C GLU A 111 -7.02 8.76 -34.77
N THR A 112 -5.74 8.48 -34.59
CA THR A 112 -5.25 7.29 -33.88
C THR A 112 -4.08 7.66 -32.99
N ILE A 113 -4.11 7.16 -31.75
CA ILE A 113 -3.01 7.28 -30.78
C ILE A 113 -2.55 5.87 -30.43
N HIS A 114 -1.29 5.55 -30.66
CA HIS A 114 -0.68 4.33 -30.14
C HIS A 114 -0.02 4.59 -28.79
N VAL A 115 -0.21 3.63 -27.88
CA VAL A 115 0.38 3.64 -26.54
C VAL A 115 1.03 2.29 -26.28
N HIS A 116 2.33 2.29 -26.03
CA HIS A 116 3.15 1.10 -25.78
C HIS A 116 3.62 1.12 -24.33
N PHE A 117 3.18 0.17 -23.52
CA PHE A 117 3.54 0.08 -22.09
C PHE A 117 3.37 1.41 -21.31
N GLY A 118 2.35 2.21 -21.66
CA GLY A 118 2.07 3.51 -21.06
C GLY A 118 2.81 4.71 -21.68
N LEU A 119 3.68 4.48 -22.67
CA LEU A 119 4.32 5.52 -23.46
C LEU A 119 3.52 5.79 -24.73
N ALA A 120 3.03 7.02 -24.88
CA ALA A 120 2.35 7.44 -26.09
C ALA A 120 3.34 7.86 -27.18
N ASP A 121 2.90 7.77 -28.44
CA ASP A 121 3.69 8.18 -29.61
C ASP A 121 4.10 9.66 -29.67
N SER A 122 3.39 10.52 -28.93
CA SER A 122 3.69 11.94 -28.79
C SER A 122 3.93 12.29 -27.32
N PRO A 123 4.96 13.10 -27.01
CA PRO A 123 5.19 13.63 -25.66
C PRO A 123 3.97 14.31 -25.04
N ASP A 124 3.14 14.96 -25.86
CA ASP A 124 1.94 15.67 -25.40
C ASP A 124 0.93 14.72 -24.73
N PHE A 125 0.90 13.46 -25.15
CA PHE A 125 -0.02 12.44 -24.64
C PHE A 125 0.60 11.55 -23.55
N GLU A 126 1.75 11.89 -22.98
CA GLU A 126 2.42 11.03 -22.01
C GLU A 126 1.54 10.72 -20.78
N LYS A 127 0.85 11.74 -20.24
CA LYS A 127 -0.07 11.54 -19.09
C LYS A 127 -1.28 10.69 -19.45
N PHE A 128 -1.81 10.89 -20.67
CA PHE A 128 -2.91 10.07 -21.21
C PHE A 128 -2.47 8.62 -21.39
N GLY A 129 -1.28 8.39 -21.97
CA GLY A 129 -0.72 7.05 -22.16
C GLY A 129 -0.55 6.29 -20.86
N ARG A 130 -0.04 6.95 -19.81
CA ARG A 130 0.07 6.36 -18.46
C ARG A 130 -1.30 5.96 -17.92
N LEU A 131 -2.26 6.90 -17.90
CA LEU A 131 -3.62 6.62 -17.42
C LEU A 131 -4.30 5.50 -18.21
N LEU A 132 -4.13 5.46 -19.53
CA LEU A 132 -4.67 4.39 -20.38
C LEU A 132 -4.09 3.03 -20.01
N PHE A 133 -2.79 2.96 -19.78
CA PHE A 133 -2.12 1.73 -19.35
C PHE A 133 -2.51 1.30 -17.94
N ASP A 134 -2.87 2.25 -17.08
CA ASP A 134 -3.37 1.98 -15.73
C ASP A 134 -4.74 1.29 -15.76
N TRP A 135 -5.62 1.73 -16.67
CA TRP A 135 -6.91 1.11 -16.94
C TRP A 135 -6.78 -0.23 -17.67
N PHE A 136 -5.96 -0.29 -18.72
CA PHE A 136 -5.80 -1.47 -19.57
C PHE A 136 -4.33 -1.86 -19.67
N ARG A 137 -3.91 -2.81 -18.82
CA ARG A 137 -2.54 -3.33 -18.83
C ARG A 137 -2.30 -4.19 -20.06
N ALA A 138 -1.89 -3.56 -21.14
CA ALA A 138 -1.60 -4.20 -22.40
C ALA A 138 -0.26 -3.75 -22.97
N PRO A 139 0.48 -4.64 -23.68
CA PRO A 139 1.78 -4.27 -24.23
C PRO A 139 1.70 -3.13 -25.24
N SER A 140 0.63 -3.14 -26.04
CA SER A 140 0.41 -2.16 -27.08
C SER A 140 -1.07 -1.94 -27.31
N LEU A 141 -1.50 -0.68 -27.19
CA LEU A 141 -2.86 -0.25 -27.43
C LEU A 141 -2.92 0.73 -28.60
N GLU A 142 -4.05 0.72 -29.28
CA GLU A 142 -4.45 1.66 -30.30
C GLU A 142 -5.77 2.30 -29.86
N VAL A 143 -5.80 3.64 -29.83
CA VAL A 143 -6.98 4.42 -29.48
C VAL A 143 -7.43 5.20 -30.68
N SER A 144 -8.62 4.88 -31.21
CA SER A 144 -9.26 5.66 -32.27
C SER A 144 -10.00 6.84 -31.66
N VAL A 145 -9.70 8.05 -32.13
CA VAL A 145 -10.25 9.31 -31.60
C VAL A 145 -11.01 10.04 -32.71
N LYS A 146 -12.16 10.60 -32.37
CA LYS A 146 -12.91 11.51 -33.23
C LYS A 146 -12.62 12.95 -32.80
N PRO A 147 -11.95 13.77 -33.64
CA PRO A 147 -11.75 15.19 -33.36
C PRO A 147 -13.08 15.95 -33.38
N GLY A 148 -13.16 17.03 -32.62
CA GLY A 148 -14.35 17.88 -32.53
C GLY A 148 -14.15 19.01 -31.53
N GLU A 149 -15.24 19.61 -31.04
CA GLU A 149 -15.18 20.56 -29.91
C GLU A 149 -14.66 19.88 -28.64
N TRP A 150 -14.95 18.59 -28.49
CA TRP A 150 -14.40 17.69 -27.50
C TRP A 150 -13.93 16.43 -28.21
N ALA A 151 -12.66 16.07 -28.06
CA ALA A 151 -12.11 14.88 -28.67
C ALA A 151 -12.70 13.64 -27.97
N ARG A 152 -13.36 12.77 -28.74
CA ARG A 152 -14.06 11.59 -28.20
C ARG A 152 -13.36 10.30 -28.59
N ILE A 153 -13.21 9.40 -27.63
CA ILE A 153 -12.65 8.07 -27.86
C ILE A 153 -13.72 7.22 -28.55
N GLN A 154 -13.42 6.73 -29.75
CA GLN A 154 -14.30 5.85 -30.53
C GLN A 154 -14.07 4.38 -30.19
N LYS A 155 -12.81 3.99 -29.99
CA LYS A 155 -12.44 2.62 -29.70
C LYS A 155 -11.09 2.58 -29.00
N ILE A 156 -10.95 1.65 -28.08
CA ILE A 156 -9.67 1.23 -27.51
C ILE A 156 -9.50 -0.23 -27.88
N GLY A 157 -8.34 -0.62 -28.37
CA GLY A 157 -8.06 -2.01 -28.70
C GLY A 157 -6.58 -2.32 -28.72
N PHE A 158 -6.25 -3.59 -28.88
CA PHE A 158 -4.87 -4.02 -29.02
C PHE A 158 -4.30 -3.58 -30.38
N ALA A 159 -3.13 -2.96 -30.35
CA ALA A 159 -2.40 -2.67 -31.58
C ALA A 159 -1.72 -3.95 -32.09
N ASN A 160 -1.67 -4.10 -33.41
CA ASN A 160 -1.03 -5.26 -34.04
C ASN A 160 0.40 -4.92 -34.45
N ILE A 161 1.36 -5.31 -33.61
CA ILE A 161 2.79 -5.02 -33.78
C ILE A 161 3.35 -5.54 -35.11
N ALA A 162 2.79 -6.64 -35.64
CA ALA A 162 3.21 -7.19 -36.94
C ALA A 162 2.88 -6.25 -38.12
N LYS A 163 2.02 -5.24 -37.93
CA LYS A 163 1.65 -4.23 -38.94
C LYS A 163 2.39 -2.90 -38.78
N PHE A 164 3.24 -2.77 -37.77
CA PHE A 164 3.95 -1.52 -37.51
C PHE A 164 4.94 -1.19 -38.63
N SER A 165 5.02 0.10 -38.95
CA SER A 165 6.11 0.66 -39.76
C SER A 165 7.44 0.50 -39.04
N LYS A 166 8.56 0.78 -39.73
CA LYS A 166 9.89 0.72 -39.12
C LYS A 166 10.00 1.65 -37.90
N ASP A 167 9.55 2.89 -38.03
CA ASP A 167 9.59 3.89 -36.95
C ASP A 167 8.70 3.48 -35.76
N GLN A 168 7.53 2.89 -36.02
CA GLN A 168 6.64 2.39 -34.96
C GLN A 168 7.25 1.19 -34.22
N LYS A 169 7.98 0.32 -34.93
CA LYS A 169 8.71 -0.78 -34.30
C LYS A 169 9.84 -0.28 -33.42
N GLU A 170 10.64 0.67 -33.89
CA GLU A 170 11.71 1.27 -33.09
C GLU A 170 11.18 1.89 -31.79
N ARG A 171 10.05 2.61 -31.84
CA ARG A 171 9.39 3.16 -30.65
C ARG A 171 8.83 2.09 -29.72
N PHE A 172 8.21 1.05 -30.29
CA PHE A 172 7.72 -0.09 -29.51
C PHE A 172 8.87 -0.82 -28.81
N GLU A 173 9.99 -1.03 -29.49
CA GLU A 173 11.19 -1.64 -28.94
C GLU A 173 11.80 -0.78 -27.83
N GLU A 174 11.88 0.55 -28.00
CA GLU A 174 12.29 1.48 -26.94
C GLU A 174 11.35 1.40 -25.71
N ALA A 175 10.04 1.33 -25.94
CA ALA A 175 9.05 1.21 -24.88
C ALA A 175 9.14 -0.15 -24.16
N LEU A 176 9.33 -1.23 -24.91
CA LEU A 176 9.56 -2.58 -24.40
C LEU A 176 10.83 -2.63 -23.56
N ASP A 177 11.91 -2.05 -24.07
CA ASP A 177 13.18 -1.94 -23.35
C ASP A 177 12.99 -1.13 -22.07
N ARG A 178 12.38 0.05 -22.10
CA ARG A 178 12.11 0.83 -20.89
C ARG A 178 11.20 0.10 -19.90
N TYR A 179 10.23 -0.68 -20.37
CA TYR A 179 9.30 -1.45 -19.55
C TYR A 179 9.93 -2.71 -18.92
N THR A 180 10.97 -3.23 -19.56
CA THR A 180 11.65 -4.47 -19.15
C THR A 180 13.04 -4.23 -18.54
N GLN A 181 13.62 -3.05 -18.77
CA GLN A 181 14.77 -2.54 -18.06
C GLN A 181 14.34 -2.33 -16.60
N ARG A 182 14.78 -3.25 -15.75
CA ARG A 182 15.08 -2.91 -14.37
C ARG A 182 15.96 -1.67 -14.41
N GLU A 183 15.66 -0.63 -13.63
CA GLU A 183 16.63 0.43 -13.36
C GLU A 183 17.95 -0.23 -12.96
N TRP A 184 18.90 -0.28 -13.90
CA TRP A 184 20.16 -0.94 -13.70
C TRP A 184 21.07 0.06 -13.00
N ARG A 185 20.88 0.21 -11.68
CA ARG A 185 22.05 0.39 -10.81
C ARG A 185 22.83 -0.90 -10.90
N ALA A 186 24.01 -0.85 -11.51
CA ALA A 186 24.93 -1.97 -11.56
C ALA A 186 25.13 -2.51 -10.12
N ALA A 187 24.53 -3.65 -9.84
CA ALA A 187 24.76 -4.40 -8.61
C ALA A 187 25.53 -5.66 -8.99
N ARG A 188 26.64 -5.90 -8.27
CA ARG A 188 27.39 -7.17 -8.24
C ARG A 188 26.43 -8.37 -8.27
N PRO A 189 26.83 -9.53 -8.85
CA PRO A 189 25.95 -10.67 -9.04
C PRO A 189 25.36 -11.08 -7.68
N LYS A 190 24.12 -10.65 -7.43
CA LYS A 190 23.33 -11.07 -6.29
C LYS A 190 22.54 -12.28 -6.73
N VAL A 191 22.46 -13.27 -5.84
CA VAL A 191 21.49 -14.36 -5.93
C VAL A 191 20.14 -13.74 -6.33
N PRO A 192 19.52 -14.18 -7.43
CA PRO A 192 18.30 -13.56 -7.88
C PRO A 192 17.24 -13.65 -6.79
N ALA A 193 16.62 -12.51 -6.47
CA ALA A 193 15.55 -12.47 -5.51
C ALA A 193 14.43 -13.44 -5.93
N ARG A 194 13.96 -14.23 -4.96
CA ARG A 194 12.82 -15.14 -5.03
C ARG A 194 11.51 -14.36 -5.07
N TYR A 195 11.41 -13.25 -4.32
CA TYR A 195 10.23 -12.39 -4.26
C TYR A 195 10.60 -10.91 -4.38
N SER A 196 9.63 -10.09 -4.77
CA SER A 196 9.73 -8.63 -4.89
C SER A 196 8.62 -7.96 -4.09
N PHE A 197 8.96 -7.14 -3.10
CA PHE A 197 7.99 -6.44 -2.25
C PHE A 197 7.95 -4.96 -2.61
N ALA A 198 6.75 -4.41 -2.72
CA ALA A 198 6.51 -2.98 -2.84
C ALA A 198 6.47 -2.35 -1.44
N THR A 199 7.12 -1.21 -1.25
CA THR A 199 6.97 -0.41 -0.03
C THR A 199 6.36 0.94 -0.38
N LEU A 200 5.09 1.17 -0.01
CA LEU A 200 4.46 2.47 -0.21
C LEU A 200 5.00 3.46 0.81
N CYS A 201 5.61 4.54 0.33
CA CYS A 201 6.12 5.62 1.16
C CYS A 201 6.07 6.96 0.42
N ASP A 202 5.86 8.05 1.15
CA ASP A 202 6.10 9.41 0.64
C ASP A 202 7.40 9.95 1.25
N PRO A 203 8.49 10.09 0.46
CA PRO A 203 9.75 10.68 0.92
C PRO A 203 9.63 12.12 1.45
N LYS A 204 8.50 12.80 1.18
CA LYS A 204 8.21 14.17 1.63
C LYS A 204 7.30 14.22 2.85
N GLU A 205 6.83 13.09 3.36
CA GLU A 205 6.05 13.05 4.59
C GLU A 205 6.90 13.56 5.76
N ALA A 206 6.31 14.42 6.59
CA ALA A 206 7.05 15.06 7.68
C ALA A 206 7.30 14.10 8.86
N MET A 207 6.33 13.21 9.14
CA MET A 207 6.39 12.23 10.23
C MET A 207 6.02 10.84 9.70
N PRO A 208 6.85 10.24 8.81
CA PRO A 208 6.56 8.94 8.27
C PRO A 208 6.69 7.87 9.37
N PRO A 209 5.92 6.77 9.29
CA PRO A 209 6.06 5.64 10.20
C PRO A 209 7.46 4.99 10.16
N SER A 210 8.13 5.05 9.00
CA SER A 210 9.53 4.63 8.84
C SER A 210 10.28 5.58 7.91
N THR A 211 11.49 5.96 8.29
CA THR A 211 12.38 6.77 7.47
C THR A 211 12.90 6.00 6.25
N VAL A 212 13.26 6.72 5.20
CA VAL A 212 13.88 6.14 3.99
C VAL A 212 15.17 5.37 4.32
N SER A 213 15.95 5.82 5.32
CA SER A 213 17.13 5.10 5.82
C SER A 213 16.78 3.75 6.41
N THR A 214 15.70 3.69 7.20
CA THR A 214 15.19 2.45 7.79
C THR A 214 14.69 1.49 6.72
N LEU A 215 13.92 1.98 5.73
CA LEU A 215 13.46 1.13 4.63
C LEU A 215 14.63 0.55 3.82
N LYS A 216 15.71 1.33 3.62
CA LYS A 216 16.96 0.83 3.03
C LYS A 216 17.67 -0.20 3.92
N HIS A 217 17.59 -0.06 5.24
CA HIS A 217 18.12 -1.05 6.17
C HIS A 217 17.36 -2.38 6.01
N TRP A 218 16.03 -2.35 6.09
CA TRP A 218 15.19 -3.53 5.87
C TRP A 218 15.46 -4.17 4.51
N ALA A 219 15.52 -3.38 3.42
CA ALA A 219 15.83 -3.89 2.08
C ALA A 219 17.16 -4.66 2.00
N ARG A 220 18.18 -4.25 2.78
CA ARG A 220 19.46 -4.99 2.86
C ARG A 220 19.31 -6.34 3.56
N ILE A 221 18.51 -6.42 4.62
CA ILE A 221 18.24 -7.67 5.34
C ILE A 221 17.38 -8.59 4.48
N ALA A 222 16.28 -8.08 3.92
CA ALA A 222 15.40 -8.80 3.02
C ALA A 222 16.16 -9.40 1.82
N ALA A 223 17.14 -8.68 1.27
CA ALA A 223 17.99 -9.19 0.19
C ALA A 223 18.81 -10.43 0.58
N ARG A 224 19.22 -10.57 1.85
CA ARG A 224 19.90 -11.80 2.35
C ARG A 224 18.94 -12.99 2.41
N LEU A 225 17.64 -12.72 2.54
CA LEU A 225 16.56 -13.71 2.51
C LEU A 225 16.01 -13.94 1.08
N GLY A 226 16.69 -13.42 0.06
CA GLY A 226 16.28 -13.56 -1.33
C GLY A 226 15.05 -12.71 -1.69
N VAL A 227 14.83 -11.59 -1.01
CA VAL A 227 13.72 -10.67 -1.30
C VAL A 227 14.26 -9.34 -1.81
N GLU A 228 13.72 -8.84 -2.91
CA GLU A 228 13.95 -7.49 -3.42
C GLU A 228 12.86 -6.57 -2.86
N VAL A 229 13.25 -5.44 -2.26
CA VAL A 229 12.30 -4.45 -1.71
C VAL A 229 12.45 -3.16 -2.51
N GLU A 230 11.36 -2.70 -3.12
CA GLU A 230 11.32 -1.50 -3.95
C GLU A 230 10.37 -0.46 -3.34
N PRO A 231 10.80 0.79 -3.13
CA PRO A 231 9.91 1.86 -2.73
C PRO A 231 9.00 2.27 -3.90
N ILE A 232 7.72 2.47 -3.61
CA ILE A 232 6.71 2.96 -4.55
C ILE A 232 5.98 4.16 -3.94
N GLY A 233 5.47 5.06 -4.78
CA GLY A 233 4.72 6.24 -4.34
C GLY A 233 3.26 6.21 -4.77
N LYS A 234 2.51 7.26 -4.40
CA LYS A 234 1.07 7.39 -4.70
C LYS A 234 0.66 7.19 -6.18
N ARG A 235 1.58 7.41 -7.12
CA ARG A 235 1.35 7.28 -8.57
C ARG A 235 1.63 5.86 -9.11
N ASP A 236 2.18 4.98 -8.28
CA ASP A 236 2.61 3.63 -8.66
C ASP A 236 1.56 2.56 -8.34
N LEU A 237 0.33 2.94 -7.99
CA LEU A 237 -0.81 2.01 -7.86
C LEU A 237 -0.95 1.08 -9.09
N PRO A 238 -0.77 1.59 -10.32
CA PRO A 238 -0.80 0.76 -11.53
C PRO A 238 0.44 -0.10 -11.74
N ARG A 239 1.46 0.00 -10.89
CA ARG A 239 2.61 -0.91 -10.90
C ARG A 239 2.51 -1.93 -9.76
N LEU A 240 1.56 -1.79 -8.83
CA LEU A 240 1.45 -2.63 -7.64
C LEU A 240 1.43 -4.13 -7.96
N ALA A 241 0.63 -4.56 -8.94
CA ALA A 241 0.56 -5.98 -9.33
C ALA A 241 1.87 -6.54 -9.94
N ASN A 242 2.92 -5.73 -10.13
CA ASN A 242 4.25 -6.22 -10.48
C ASN A 242 5.04 -6.71 -9.26
N PHE A 243 4.51 -6.56 -8.05
CA PHE A 243 5.12 -7.00 -6.80
C PHE A 243 4.38 -8.21 -6.23
N ASP A 244 5.06 -8.99 -5.40
CA ASP A 244 4.50 -10.14 -4.69
C ASP A 244 3.77 -9.73 -3.41
N ALA A 245 4.19 -8.64 -2.77
CA ALA A 245 3.65 -8.15 -1.51
C ALA A 245 3.70 -6.63 -1.42
N LEU A 246 2.88 -6.07 -0.52
CA LEU A 246 2.82 -4.63 -0.23
C LEU A 246 3.06 -4.37 1.26
N PHE A 247 4.00 -3.47 1.56
CA PHE A 247 4.18 -2.88 2.87
C PHE A 247 3.93 -1.38 2.82
N ILE A 248 2.93 -0.87 3.53
CA ILE A 248 2.55 0.54 3.58
C ILE A 248 3.29 1.18 4.74
N ARG A 249 4.09 2.22 4.46
CA ARG A 249 4.86 3.02 5.44
C ARG A 249 4.67 4.50 5.16
N GLU A 250 3.40 4.87 5.06
CA GLU A 250 2.88 6.24 4.97
C GLU A 250 1.66 6.31 5.89
N THR A 251 1.31 7.51 6.39
CA THR A 251 0.09 7.71 7.18
C THR A 251 -1.14 7.06 6.54
N THR A 252 -1.75 6.14 7.26
CA THR A 252 -2.96 5.43 6.85
C THR A 252 -4.19 6.31 7.07
N SER A 253 -5.09 6.34 6.10
CA SER A 253 -6.39 7.01 6.21
C SER A 253 -7.38 6.38 5.24
N ILE A 254 -8.61 6.17 5.72
CA ILE A 254 -9.71 5.58 4.96
C ILE A 254 -10.05 6.43 3.71
N SER A 255 -9.83 7.75 3.76
CA SER A 255 -10.14 8.68 2.68
C SER A 255 -8.98 8.94 1.72
N ASN A 256 -7.78 8.37 1.94
CA ASN A 256 -6.59 8.63 1.14
C ASN A 256 -6.18 7.41 0.28
N HIS A 257 -5.20 7.61 -0.59
CA HIS A 257 -4.66 6.61 -1.50
C HIS A 257 -4.05 5.40 -0.80
N THR A 258 -3.53 5.52 0.42
CA THR A 258 -3.00 4.37 1.19
C THR A 258 -4.05 3.27 1.35
N TYR A 259 -5.30 3.62 1.64
CA TYR A 259 -6.41 2.66 1.70
C TYR A 259 -6.73 2.04 0.33
N ARG A 260 -6.61 2.81 -0.76
CA ARG A 260 -6.78 2.29 -2.13
C ARG A 260 -5.70 1.27 -2.50
N PHE A 261 -4.45 1.48 -2.08
CA PHE A 261 -3.36 0.53 -2.23
C PHE A 261 -3.62 -0.76 -1.44
N ALA A 262 -4.02 -0.64 -0.17
CA ALA A 262 -4.37 -1.78 0.67
C ALA A 262 -5.50 -2.62 0.05
N ARG A 263 -6.58 -1.96 -0.42
CA ARG A 263 -7.71 -2.62 -1.09
C ARG A 263 -7.30 -3.30 -2.39
N ARG A 264 -6.48 -2.64 -3.22
CA ARG A 264 -5.98 -3.24 -4.46
C ARG A 264 -5.12 -4.46 -4.15
N ALA A 265 -4.19 -4.38 -3.20
CA ALA A 265 -3.38 -5.52 -2.80
C ALA A 265 -4.26 -6.69 -2.34
N GLN A 266 -5.26 -6.45 -1.48
CA GLN A 266 -6.20 -7.49 -1.04
C GLN A 266 -6.95 -8.13 -2.21
N GLN A 267 -7.42 -7.34 -3.19
CA GLN A 267 -8.11 -7.83 -4.40
C GLN A 267 -7.22 -8.72 -5.28
N GLU A 268 -5.94 -8.36 -5.41
CA GLU A 268 -4.94 -9.16 -6.15
C GLU A 268 -4.47 -10.38 -5.35
N ASN A 269 -5.14 -10.71 -4.24
CA ASN A 269 -4.67 -11.67 -3.24
C ASN A 269 -3.20 -11.44 -2.91
N MET A 270 -2.74 -10.21 -2.71
CA MET A 270 -1.36 -9.88 -2.33
C MET A 270 -1.27 -9.79 -0.81
N PRO A 271 -0.27 -10.39 -0.13
CA PRO A 271 -0.12 -10.16 1.29
C PRO A 271 0.24 -8.69 1.49
N VAL A 272 -0.53 -8.03 2.34
CA VAL A 272 -0.44 -6.59 2.55
C VAL A 272 -0.41 -6.28 4.04
N ILE A 273 0.50 -5.40 4.42
CA ILE A 273 0.48 -4.69 5.70
C ILE A 273 0.48 -3.20 5.36
N ASP A 274 -0.46 -2.38 5.79
CA ASP A 274 -1.63 -2.75 6.60
C ASP A 274 -2.79 -3.21 5.71
N ASP A 275 -3.52 -4.22 6.15
CA ASP A 275 -4.71 -4.66 5.43
C ASP A 275 -5.88 -3.67 5.66
N PRO A 276 -6.83 -3.59 4.71
CA PRO A 276 -7.93 -2.64 4.80
C PRO A 276 -8.79 -2.73 6.06
N MET A 277 -8.96 -3.93 6.62
CA MET A 277 -9.78 -4.12 7.81
C MET A 277 -9.07 -3.57 9.05
N SER A 278 -7.77 -3.85 9.18
CA SER A 278 -6.93 -3.27 10.25
C SER A 278 -6.95 -1.75 10.22
N MET A 279 -6.81 -1.13 9.04
CA MET A 279 -6.89 0.33 8.89
C MET A 279 -8.21 0.91 9.42
N ILE A 280 -9.34 0.27 9.10
CA ILE A 280 -10.67 0.73 9.57
C ILE A 280 -10.79 0.56 11.09
N ARG A 281 -10.40 -0.61 11.62
CA ARG A 281 -10.55 -0.94 13.05
C ARG A 281 -9.66 -0.10 13.96
N CYS A 282 -8.43 0.19 13.53
CA CYS A 282 -7.46 0.96 14.31
C CYS A 282 -7.71 2.47 14.26
N THR A 283 -8.30 2.99 13.18
CA THR A 283 -8.54 4.44 13.04
C THR A 283 -9.61 4.93 14.01
N ASN A 284 -10.62 4.10 14.32
CA ASN A 284 -11.78 4.52 15.10
C ASN A 284 -11.63 4.18 16.60
N LYS A 285 -11.49 5.22 17.43
CA LYS A 285 -11.28 5.07 18.88
C LYS A 285 -12.50 4.51 19.64
N VAL A 286 -13.71 4.74 19.13
CA VAL A 286 -14.95 4.18 19.72
C VAL A 286 -14.99 2.68 19.48
N TYR A 287 -14.76 2.26 18.23
CA TYR A 287 -14.69 0.86 17.87
C TYR A 287 -13.63 0.13 18.69
N LEU A 288 -12.44 0.71 18.84
CA LEU A 288 -11.37 0.14 19.63
C LEU A 288 -11.78 -0.02 21.10
N HIS A 289 -12.41 0.99 21.69
CA HIS A 289 -12.86 0.94 23.08
C HIS A 289 -13.88 -0.20 23.33
N GLU A 290 -14.94 -0.25 22.51
CA GLU A 290 -15.98 -1.28 22.58
C GLU A 290 -15.40 -2.68 22.38
N LEU A 291 -14.50 -2.83 21.41
CA LEU A 291 -13.85 -4.10 21.11
C LEU A 291 -12.99 -4.59 22.28
N MET A 292 -12.21 -3.70 22.91
CA MET A 292 -11.39 -4.08 24.07
C MET A 292 -12.24 -4.46 25.27
N GLN A 293 -13.31 -3.71 25.55
CA GLN A 293 -14.25 -4.05 26.63
C GLN A 293 -14.92 -5.40 26.41
N ALA A 294 -15.42 -5.67 25.20
CA ALA A 294 -16.07 -6.93 24.85
C ALA A 294 -15.14 -8.15 24.97
N ASN A 295 -13.82 -7.95 24.91
CA ASN A 295 -12.80 -8.99 25.06
C ASN A 295 -12.08 -8.95 26.42
N GLU A 296 -12.64 -8.21 27.39
CA GLU A 296 -12.10 -8.08 28.75
C GLU A 296 -10.62 -7.63 28.77
N VAL A 297 -10.25 -6.77 27.82
CA VAL A 297 -8.94 -6.12 27.77
C VAL A 297 -9.06 -4.78 28.49
N ALA A 298 -8.22 -4.60 29.52
CA ALA A 298 -8.27 -3.41 30.35
C ALA A 298 -7.97 -2.14 29.53
N VAL A 299 -8.87 -1.17 29.61
CA VAL A 299 -8.76 0.16 29.01
C VAL A 299 -9.10 1.20 30.07
N PRO A 300 -8.64 2.46 29.94
CA PRO A 300 -9.04 3.50 30.88
C PRO A 300 -10.57 3.66 30.90
N PRO A 301 -11.18 3.98 32.07
CA PRO A 301 -12.58 4.33 32.15
C PRO A 301 -12.93 5.42 31.13
N THR A 302 -13.94 5.16 30.31
CA THR A 302 -14.31 6.01 29.18
C THR A 302 -15.83 6.16 29.13
N VAL A 303 -16.29 7.35 28.77
CA VAL A 303 -17.71 7.69 28.56
C VAL A 303 -17.85 8.26 27.16
N MET A 304 -18.84 7.76 26.41
CA MET A 304 -19.22 8.31 25.11
C MET A 304 -20.08 9.55 25.30
N ILE A 305 -19.78 10.61 24.56
CA ILE A 305 -20.50 11.89 24.62
C ILE A 305 -21.16 12.12 23.26
N ALA A 306 -22.49 12.03 23.21
CA ALA A 306 -23.33 12.36 22.07
C ALA A 306 -24.17 13.64 22.30
N GLY A 307 -24.28 14.11 23.54
CA GLY A 307 -25.02 15.32 23.87
C GLY A 307 -24.65 15.90 25.24
N GLU A 308 -25.34 16.99 25.64
CA GLU A 308 -25.05 17.67 26.91
C GLU A 308 -25.30 16.79 28.14
N GLU A 309 -26.28 15.88 28.09
CA GLU A 309 -26.61 14.95 29.18
C GLU A 309 -25.46 14.00 29.53
N ASP A 310 -24.60 13.68 28.56
CA ASP A 310 -23.44 12.82 28.77
C ASP A 310 -22.30 13.54 29.51
N LEU A 311 -22.29 14.87 29.51
CA LEU A 311 -21.21 15.66 30.12
C LEU A 311 -21.22 15.54 31.64
N GLU A 312 -22.40 15.60 32.26
CA GLU A 312 -22.56 15.42 33.71
C GLU A 312 -22.14 14.01 34.12
N ARG A 313 -22.61 13.01 33.38
CA ARG A 313 -22.20 11.61 33.58
C ARG A 313 -20.68 11.42 33.46
N ALA A 314 -20.06 12.03 32.46
CA ALA A 314 -18.60 11.97 32.28
C ALA A 314 -17.86 12.64 33.45
N ALA A 315 -18.34 13.79 33.94
CA ALA A 315 -17.77 14.49 35.09
C ALA A 315 -17.85 13.65 36.37
N ASP A 316 -19.00 13.05 36.65
CA ASP A 316 -19.23 12.24 37.85
C ASP A 316 -18.43 10.95 37.83
N MET A 317 -18.35 10.27 36.69
CA MET A 317 -17.68 8.96 36.57
C MET A 317 -16.16 9.06 36.45
N LEU A 318 -15.65 10.04 35.69
CA LEU A 318 -14.23 10.11 35.34
C LEU A 318 -13.45 11.07 36.25
N GLY A 319 -14.12 12.08 36.79
CA GLY A 319 -13.49 13.18 37.52
C GLY A 319 -12.57 14.04 36.64
N PHE A 320 -11.98 15.08 37.24
CA PHE A 320 -11.05 15.97 36.56
C PHE A 320 -9.62 15.85 37.09
N PRO A 321 -8.59 16.08 36.25
CA PRO A 321 -8.69 16.33 34.81
C PRO A 321 -9.08 15.05 34.03
N MET A 322 -9.71 15.21 32.87
CA MET A 322 -10.02 14.10 31.95
C MET A 322 -9.54 14.42 30.53
N VAL A 323 -9.52 13.42 29.66
CA VAL A 323 -9.08 13.55 28.26
C VAL A 323 -10.28 13.39 27.33
N ILE A 324 -10.54 14.36 26.46
CA ILE A 324 -11.49 14.23 25.36
C ILE A 324 -10.76 13.87 24.07
N LYS A 325 -11.32 12.92 23.32
CA LYS A 325 -10.84 12.49 22.01
C LYS A 325 -11.95 12.49 20.96
N ILE A 326 -11.61 12.90 19.73
CA ILE A 326 -12.46 12.72 18.54
C ILE A 326 -12.24 11.30 17.99
N PRO A 327 -13.31 10.54 17.64
CA PRO A 327 -13.23 9.16 17.16
C PRO A 327 -12.23 8.91 16.04
N ASP A 328 -12.29 9.72 14.97
CA ASP A 328 -11.54 9.54 13.72
C ASP A 328 -10.42 10.59 13.56
N SER A 329 -9.59 10.76 14.59
CA SER A 329 -8.44 11.67 14.54
C SER A 329 -7.10 10.94 14.68
N SER A 330 -6.15 11.30 13.81
CA SER A 330 -4.75 10.86 13.87
C SER A 330 -3.83 11.96 14.42
N PHE A 331 -2.64 11.57 14.91
CA PHE A 331 -1.56 12.48 15.36
C PHE A 331 -1.96 13.55 16.39
N SER A 332 -2.68 13.17 17.45
CA SER A 332 -2.94 14.01 18.63
C SER A 332 -3.73 15.31 18.38
N ARG A 333 -4.20 15.62 17.16
CA ARG A 333 -4.94 16.84 16.85
C ARG A 333 -6.34 16.88 17.46
N GLY A 334 -6.95 15.71 17.64
CA GLY A 334 -8.27 15.55 18.24
C GLY A 334 -8.22 15.02 19.67
N VAL A 335 -7.17 15.32 20.45
CA VAL A 335 -7.03 14.85 21.85
C VAL A 335 -6.69 16.04 22.75
N LYS A 336 -7.54 16.38 23.72
CA LYS A 336 -7.30 17.47 24.68
C LYS A 336 -7.60 17.05 26.11
N LYS A 337 -6.81 17.60 27.05
CA LYS A 337 -7.04 17.45 28.48
C LYS A 337 -7.86 18.63 29.00
N VAL A 338 -8.97 18.35 29.66
CA VAL A 338 -9.84 19.35 30.30
C VAL A 338 -9.72 19.26 31.81
N LYS A 339 -9.74 20.40 32.49
CA LYS A 339 -9.46 20.52 33.93
C LYS A 339 -10.71 20.71 34.79
N ASP A 340 -11.81 21.14 34.18
CA ASP A 340 -13.08 21.38 34.85
C ASP A 340 -14.25 21.23 33.87
N PHE A 341 -15.47 21.32 34.42
CA PHE A 341 -16.71 21.16 33.68
C PHE A 341 -16.94 22.26 32.63
N GLY A 342 -16.44 23.48 32.88
CA GLY A 342 -16.54 24.58 31.92
C GLY A 342 -15.70 24.32 30.68
N GLU A 343 -14.45 23.89 30.85
CA GLU A 343 -13.58 23.46 29.75
C GLU A 343 -14.16 22.24 29.01
N LEU A 344 -14.73 21.28 29.74
CA LEU A 344 -15.41 20.11 29.17
C LEU A 344 -16.56 20.53 28.25
N LYS A 345 -17.48 21.37 28.75
CA LYS A 345 -18.66 21.81 28.00
C LYS A 345 -18.28 22.64 26.78
N ALA A 346 -17.35 23.59 26.93
CA ALA A 346 -16.91 24.43 25.82
C ALA A 346 -16.25 23.62 24.71
N LEU A 347 -15.42 22.63 25.07
CA LEU A 347 -14.74 21.79 24.09
C LEU A 347 -15.71 20.82 23.40
N ALA A 348 -16.61 20.19 24.16
CA ALA A 348 -17.59 19.27 23.61
C ALA A 348 -18.54 19.98 22.63
N ALA A 349 -19.02 21.16 22.98
CA ALA A 349 -19.86 21.97 22.08
C ALA A 349 -19.16 22.27 20.76
N LEU A 350 -17.89 22.69 20.81
CA LEU A 350 -17.11 22.97 19.60
C LEU A 350 -16.86 21.73 18.74
N TRP A 351 -16.53 20.59 19.35
CA TRP A 351 -16.17 19.38 18.61
C TRP A 351 -17.38 18.59 18.11
N LEU A 352 -18.54 18.73 18.76
CA LEU A 352 -19.79 18.13 18.29
C LEU A 352 -20.40 18.86 17.08
N GLU A 353 -19.90 20.05 16.72
CA GLU A 353 -20.28 20.71 15.44
C GLU A 353 -19.78 19.94 14.22
N ASP A 354 -18.61 19.29 14.35
CA ASP A 354 -17.94 18.56 13.25
C ASP A 354 -17.97 17.03 13.42
N SER A 355 -18.47 16.51 14.54
CA SER A 355 -18.50 15.08 14.87
C SER A 355 -19.74 14.69 15.66
N ASP A 356 -20.42 13.61 15.28
CA ASP A 356 -21.62 13.15 15.99
C ASP A 356 -21.33 12.54 17.38
N LEU A 357 -20.06 12.24 17.69
CA LEU A 357 -19.69 11.49 18.89
C LEU A 357 -18.29 11.86 19.37
N LEU A 358 -18.10 11.97 20.68
CA LEU A 358 -16.79 12.15 21.32
C LEU A 358 -16.54 11.06 22.37
N LEU A 359 -15.26 10.85 22.72
CA LEU A 359 -14.87 10.02 23.85
C LEU A 359 -14.28 10.88 24.97
N ALA A 360 -14.85 10.82 26.17
CA ALA A 360 -14.18 11.27 27.39
C ALA A 360 -13.54 10.09 28.11
N GLN A 361 -12.30 10.24 28.56
CA GLN A 361 -11.51 9.18 29.16
C GLN A 361 -10.80 9.69 30.43
N LYS A 362 -10.77 8.86 31.47
CA LYS A 362 -10.05 9.16 32.72
C LYS A 362 -8.59 9.47 32.43
N TYR A 363 -8.08 10.58 32.97
CA TYR A 363 -6.66 10.91 32.85
C TYR A 363 -5.83 10.01 33.76
N MET A 364 -4.86 9.31 33.18
CA MET A 364 -3.97 8.38 33.88
C MET A 364 -2.51 8.85 33.71
N PRO A 365 -1.93 9.55 34.70
CA PRO A 365 -0.56 10.05 34.60
C PRO A 365 0.45 8.91 34.73
N THR A 366 1.40 8.84 33.80
CA THR A 366 2.52 7.89 33.79
C THR A 366 3.82 8.61 33.47
N LYS A 367 4.95 8.03 33.91
CA LYS A 367 6.29 8.59 33.62
C LYS A 367 6.74 8.32 32.18
N PHE A 368 6.20 7.26 31.58
CA PHE A 368 6.45 6.81 30.22
C PHE A 368 5.24 5.99 29.78
N ASP A 369 5.13 5.77 28.47
CA ASP A 369 4.16 4.85 27.89
C ASP A 369 4.90 3.70 27.22
N TRP A 370 4.37 2.49 27.36
CA TRP A 370 4.88 1.31 26.68
C TRP A 370 4.30 1.24 25.27
N ARG A 371 5.10 0.78 24.31
CA ARG A 371 4.61 0.30 23.01
C ARG A 371 5.08 -1.12 22.79
N VAL A 372 4.14 -2.01 22.53
CA VAL A 372 4.41 -3.38 22.10
C VAL A 372 4.12 -3.47 20.60
N GLY A 373 5.15 -3.72 19.81
CA GLY A 373 5.01 -4.10 18.40
C GLY A 373 4.59 -5.56 18.32
N VAL A 374 3.50 -5.85 17.61
CA VAL A 374 2.97 -7.19 17.42
C VAL A 374 2.87 -7.48 15.93
N LEU A 375 3.30 -8.67 15.50
CA LEU A 375 3.19 -9.14 14.12
C LEU A 375 2.68 -10.58 14.13
N ASP A 376 1.59 -10.88 13.41
CA ASP A 376 1.00 -12.23 13.36
C ASP A 376 0.68 -12.81 14.74
N GLY A 377 0.18 -11.95 15.65
CA GLY A 377 -0.12 -12.31 17.03
C GLY A 377 1.10 -12.65 17.90
N LYS A 378 2.32 -12.38 17.42
CA LYS A 378 3.59 -12.59 18.14
C LYS A 378 4.25 -11.26 18.46
N PRO A 379 4.96 -11.14 19.59
CA PRO A 379 5.68 -9.91 19.91
C PRO A 379 6.84 -9.73 18.92
N LEU A 380 6.97 -8.52 18.38
CA LEU A 380 7.99 -8.13 17.43
C LEU A 380 9.06 -7.23 18.09
N PHE A 381 8.62 -6.26 18.87
CA PHE A 381 9.49 -5.37 19.64
C PHE A 381 8.75 -4.79 20.85
N ILE A 382 9.48 -4.20 21.79
CA ILE A 382 8.89 -3.42 22.88
C ILE A 382 9.78 -2.23 23.28
N CYS A 383 9.14 -1.08 23.45
CA CYS A 383 9.79 0.18 23.76
C CYS A 383 9.05 0.94 24.85
N GLN A 384 9.79 1.75 25.59
CA GLN A 384 9.26 2.84 26.40
C GLN A 384 9.47 4.16 25.66
N TYR A 385 8.40 4.93 25.48
CA TYR A 385 8.48 6.32 25.07
C TYR A 385 8.31 7.21 26.31
N MET A 386 9.32 8.02 26.57
CA MET A 386 9.30 8.98 27.67
C MET A 386 8.43 10.18 27.28
N MET A 387 7.85 10.86 28.27
CA MET A 387 7.09 12.07 28.02
C MET A 387 8.00 13.21 27.51
N ALA A 388 7.50 14.02 26.57
CA ALA A 388 8.24 15.21 26.13
C ALA A 388 8.41 16.21 27.29
N LYS A 389 9.52 16.96 27.32
CA LYS A 389 9.86 17.83 28.45
C LYS A 389 8.72 18.83 28.76
N ASN A 390 8.21 18.80 30.00
CA ASN A 390 7.06 19.59 30.47
C ASN A 390 5.76 19.36 29.66
N HIS A 391 5.57 18.15 29.12
CA HIS A 391 4.39 17.76 28.36
C HIS A 391 3.84 16.42 28.87
N TRP A 392 2.53 16.22 28.74
CA TRP A 392 1.84 15.01 29.22
C TRP A 392 1.67 13.93 28.14
N GLN A 393 2.11 14.23 26.90
CA GLN A 393 2.18 13.29 25.79
C GLN A 393 3.65 13.11 25.36
N ILE A 394 3.93 11.99 24.70
CA ILE A 394 5.25 11.61 24.17
C ILE A 394 5.79 12.56 23.09
N VAL A 395 4.89 13.30 22.40
CA VAL A 395 5.24 14.32 21.40
C VAL A 395 4.49 15.62 21.71
N LYS A 396 5.21 16.74 21.66
CA LYS A 396 4.64 18.10 21.73
C LYS A 396 4.66 18.73 20.34
N HIS A 397 3.50 18.87 19.72
CA HIS A 397 3.36 19.42 18.35
C HIS A 397 3.31 20.95 18.30
N ASP A 398 2.92 21.64 19.38
CA ASP A 398 2.81 23.11 19.45
C ASP A 398 4.12 23.77 19.94
N THR A 399 5.17 23.74 19.11
CA THR A 399 6.44 24.42 19.40
C THR A 399 6.79 25.55 18.42
N GLY A 400 5.95 25.81 17.40
CA GLY A 400 6.29 26.76 16.34
C GLY A 400 7.48 26.33 15.47
N GLY A 401 7.85 25.04 15.53
CA GLY A 401 9.02 24.44 14.89
C GLY A 401 8.93 22.91 14.81
N LYS A 402 10.05 22.20 14.90
CA LYS A 402 10.05 20.72 14.94
C LYS A 402 9.37 20.22 16.22
N PRO A 403 8.58 19.12 16.16
CA PRO A 403 7.97 18.51 17.34
C PRO A 403 9.03 18.17 18.40
N LEU A 404 8.72 18.38 19.68
CA LEU A 404 9.59 17.95 20.77
C LEU A 404 9.16 16.55 21.21
N GLU A 405 9.99 15.55 20.95
CA GLU A 405 9.77 14.16 21.35
C GLU A 405 10.52 13.85 22.66
N GLY A 406 9.97 12.96 23.48
CA GLY A 406 10.71 12.40 24.62
C GLY A 406 11.80 11.42 24.21
N GLY A 407 12.64 11.00 25.16
CA GLY A 407 13.59 9.91 24.92
C GLY A 407 12.89 8.56 24.74
N PHE A 408 13.60 7.58 24.18
CA PHE A 408 13.11 6.21 24.04
C PHE A 408 14.05 5.21 24.71
N ARG A 409 13.51 4.07 25.13
CA ARG A 409 14.29 2.93 25.62
C ARG A 409 13.68 1.62 25.13
N SER A 410 14.44 0.89 24.33
CA SER A 410 14.02 -0.41 23.81
C SER A 410 14.55 -1.54 24.71
N TYR A 411 13.73 -2.58 24.86
CA TYR A 411 14.04 -3.74 25.71
C TYR A 411 14.01 -5.01 24.86
N ALA A 412 14.83 -5.99 25.23
CA ALA A 412 14.67 -7.33 24.68
C ALA A 412 13.33 -7.90 25.13
N LEU A 413 12.68 -8.68 24.28
CA LEU A 413 11.36 -9.26 24.57
C LEU A 413 11.40 -10.15 25.83
N GLY A 414 12.53 -10.82 26.09
CA GLY A 414 12.72 -11.64 27.29
C GLY A 414 12.85 -10.84 28.59
N ASP A 415 13.21 -9.55 28.52
CA ASP A 415 13.41 -8.68 29.69
C ASP A 415 12.18 -7.80 29.98
N ALA A 416 11.17 -7.84 29.10
CA ALA A 416 9.99 -7.03 29.22
C ALA A 416 9.03 -7.56 30.30
N PRO A 417 8.29 -6.69 31.00
CA PRO A 417 7.29 -7.11 31.98
C PRO A 417 6.24 -8.04 31.32
N PRO A 418 6.04 -9.28 31.83
CA PRO A 418 5.14 -10.25 31.20
C PRO A 418 3.71 -9.73 31.02
N LEU A 419 3.19 -8.99 32.01
CA LEU A 419 1.85 -8.43 31.96
C LEU A 419 1.68 -7.39 30.84
N VAL A 420 2.71 -6.59 30.55
CA VAL A 420 2.69 -5.60 29.47
C VAL A 420 2.65 -6.29 28.11
N LEU A 421 3.51 -7.30 27.91
CA LEU A 421 3.53 -8.10 26.69
C LEU A 421 2.20 -8.85 26.50
N GLU A 422 1.70 -9.53 27.53
CA GLU A 422 0.46 -10.30 27.44
C GLU A 422 -0.73 -9.41 27.09
N THR A 423 -0.86 -8.26 27.77
CA THR A 423 -1.93 -7.29 27.50
C THR A 423 -1.84 -6.74 26.08
N GLY A 424 -0.63 -6.39 25.62
CA GLY A 424 -0.40 -5.94 24.25
C GLY A 424 -0.78 -6.99 23.21
N LEU A 425 -0.39 -8.24 23.41
CA LEU A 425 -0.73 -9.35 22.51
C LEU A 425 -2.22 -9.66 22.51
N ARG A 426 -2.90 -9.59 23.67
CA ARG A 426 -4.36 -9.74 23.75
C ARG A 426 -5.07 -8.66 22.96
N ALA A 427 -4.67 -7.40 23.09
CA ALA A 427 -5.26 -6.29 22.34
C ALA A 427 -5.07 -6.43 20.83
N ALA A 428 -3.84 -6.73 20.37
CA ALA A 428 -3.56 -6.90 18.96
C ALA A 428 -4.38 -8.06 18.33
N ARG A 429 -4.55 -9.17 19.06
CA ARG A 429 -5.37 -10.32 18.61
C ARG A 429 -6.84 -9.98 18.40
N CYS A 430 -7.39 -8.99 19.10
CA CYS A 430 -8.75 -8.51 18.85
C CYS A 430 -8.88 -7.85 17.47
N ILE A 431 -7.79 -7.27 16.94
CA ILE A 431 -7.79 -6.58 15.65
C ILE A 431 -7.56 -7.56 14.50
N GLY A 432 -6.49 -8.36 14.55
CA GLY A 432 -6.12 -9.27 13.46
C GLY A 432 -4.71 -9.85 13.57
N ASP A 433 -4.13 -10.23 12.43
CA ASP A 433 -2.82 -10.89 12.28
C ASP A 433 -1.78 -10.03 11.53
N GLY A 434 -2.06 -8.73 11.36
CA GLY A 434 -1.18 -7.75 10.75
C GLY A 434 0.00 -7.32 11.65
N LEU A 435 0.56 -6.15 11.34
CA LEU A 435 1.49 -5.43 12.20
C LEU A 435 0.69 -4.43 13.04
N TYR A 436 0.92 -4.39 14.35
CA TYR A 436 0.25 -3.45 15.24
C TYR A 436 1.24 -2.87 16.25
N GLY A 437 1.08 -1.59 16.59
CA GLY A 437 1.71 -1.00 17.76
C GLY A 437 0.68 -0.72 18.82
N VAL A 438 0.74 -1.47 19.92
CA VAL A 438 -0.18 -1.32 21.04
C VAL A 438 0.45 -0.40 22.07
N ASP A 439 -0.21 0.72 22.34
CA ASP A 439 0.21 1.70 23.34
C ASP A 439 -0.43 1.36 24.69
N LEU A 440 0.39 1.21 25.72
CA LEU A 440 -0.05 0.82 27.07
C LEU A 440 0.46 1.78 28.13
N LYS A 441 -0.37 1.95 29.17
CA LYS A 441 0.03 2.57 30.43
C LYS A 441 0.15 1.51 31.50
N GLU A 442 1.20 1.61 32.29
CA GLU A 442 1.40 0.82 33.50
C GLU A 442 1.07 1.70 34.70
N THR A 443 0.10 1.27 35.50
CA THR A 443 -0.33 1.93 36.74
C THR A 443 -0.23 0.96 37.92
N ASP A 444 -0.41 1.48 39.13
CA ASP A 444 -0.40 0.66 40.35
C ASP A 444 -1.51 -0.42 40.35
N ASP A 445 -2.60 -0.17 39.61
CA ASP A 445 -3.74 -1.08 39.48
C ASP A 445 -3.62 -2.08 38.31
N GLY A 446 -2.56 -1.97 37.49
CA GLY A 446 -2.30 -2.87 36.36
C GLY A 446 -1.94 -2.18 35.06
N VAL A 447 -2.01 -2.93 33.96
CA VAL A 447 -1.68 -2.44 32.61
C VAL A 447 -2.97 -2.20 31.82
N VAL A 448 -3.09 -1.02 31.22
CA VAL A 448 -4.25 -0.62 30.42
C VAL A 448 -3.83 -0.25 29.00
N VAL A 449 -4.65 -0.63 28.03
CA VAL A 449 -4.46 -0.31 26.61
C VAL A 449 -5.04 1.07 26.30
N ILE A 450 -4.24 1.90 25.66
CA ILE A 450 -4.59 3.27 25.30
C ILE A 450 -5.03 3.37 23.85
N GLU A 451 -4.29 2.73 22.95
CA GLU A 451 -4.51 2.75 21.51
C GLU A 451 -3.86 1.54 20.84
N VAL A 452 -4.37 1.13 19.68
CA VAL A 452 -3.76 0.14 18.82
C VAL A 452 -3.62 0.75 17.44
N ASN A 453 -2.38 0.94 17.00
CA ASN A 453 -2.04 1.56 15.72
C ASN A 453 -1.82 0.45 14.68
N ASP A 454 -2.47 0.56 13.51
CA ASP A 454 -2.24 -0.30 12.35
C ASP A 454 -0.85 -0.03 11.73
N ASN A 455 -0.45 1.24 11.62
CA ASN A 455 0.83 1.62 11.04
C ASN A 455 1.81 2.17 12.10
N PRO A 456 2.30 1.36 13.06
CA PRO A 456 3.13 1.86 14.14
C PRO A 456 4.50 2.30 13.63
N ASN A 457 5.18 3.18 14.38
CA ASN A 457 6.58 3.48 14.13
C ASN A 457 7.43 2.21 14.14
N LEU A 458 8.37 2.14 13.20
CA LEU A 458 9.34 1.05 13.10
C LEU A 458 10.60 1.63 12.47
N GLU A 459 11.54 2.06 13.30
CA GLU A 459 12.79 2.71 12.94
C GLU A 459 14.02 1.88 13.31
N HIS A 460 15.00 1.86 12.42
CA HIS A 460 16.28 1.27 12.70
C HIS A 460 17.05 2.11 13.72
N GLY A 461 17.50 1.48 14.81
CA GLY A 461 18.13 2.10 15.96
C GLY A 461 17.17 2.48 17.09
N ILE A 462 15.86 2.27 16.91
CA ILE A 462 14.83 2.54 17.93
C ILE A 462 14.09 1.25 18.25
N GLU A 463 13.03 0.92 17.52
CA GLU A 463 12.19 -0.26 17.83
C GLU A 463 12.95 -1.57 17.65
N ASP A 464 13.89 -1.63 16.72
CA ASP A 464 14.77 -2.79 16.53
C ASP A 464 16.03 -2.78 17.40
N ALA A 465 16.25 -1.78 18.27
CA ALA A 465 17.55 -1.62 18.93
C ALA A 465 17.94 -2.82 19.82
N ALA A 466 16.96 -3.50 20.42
CA ALA A 466 17.19 -4.65 21.28
C ALA A 466 17.32 -5.96 20.49
N GLU A 467 16.32 -6.26 19.64
CA GLU A 467 16.24 -7.51 18.86
C GLU A 467 17.03 -7.46 17.54
N LYS A 468 17.51 -6.28 17.14
CA LYS A 468 18.35 -6.02 15.96
C LYS A 468 17.72 -6.55 14.67
N ASP A 469 18.53 -7.23 13.84
CA ASP A 469 18.13 -7.78 12.55
C ASP A 469 16.93 -8.75 12.65
N GLU A 470 16.66 -9.36 13.82
CA GLU A 470 15.54 -10.32 13.98
C GLU A 470 14.17 -9.68 13.73
N VAL A 471 13.98 -8.41 14.09
CA VAL A 471 12.73 -7.67 13.80
C VAL A 471 12.45 -7.67 12.30
N TRP A 472 13.46 -7.33 11.51
CA TRP A 472 13.38 -7.24 10.06
C TRP A 472 13.31 -8.61 9.37
N ILE A 473 13.99 -9.61 9.94
CA ILE A 473 13.91 -11.00 9.48
C ILE A 473 12.47 -11.52 9.67
N ASN A 474 11.88 -11.30 10.85
CA ASN A 474 10.51 -11.72 11.15
C ASN A 474 9.48 -10.97 10.30
N LEU A 475 9.66 -9.66 10.09
CA LEU A 475 8.85 -8.89 9.14
C LEU A 475 8.92 -9.47 7.72
N THR A 476 10.12 -9.79 7.24
CA THR A 476 10.30 -10.38 5.91
C THR A 476 9.66 -11.76 5.82
N ARG A 477 9.85 -12.59 6.85
CA ARG A 477 9.27 -13.95 6.94
C ARG A 477 7.75 -13.93 6.92
N TRP A 478 7.14 -12.95 7.58
CA TRP A 478 5.68 -12.79 7.56
C TRP A 478 5.12 -12.76 6.13
N PHE A 479 5.78 -12.01 5.23
CA PHE A 479 5.40 -11.94 3.82
C PHE A 479 5.75 -13.22 3.08
N THR A 480 6.99 -13.74 3.23
CA THR A 480 7.41 -14.94 2.49
C THR A 480 6.60 -16.18 2.87
N ASP A 481 6.26 -16.35 4.14
CA ASP A 481 5.48 -17.50 4.61
C ASP A 481 4.06 -17.48 4.03
N ARG A 482 3.46 -16.29 3.90
CA ARG A 482 2.15 -16.10 3.25
C ARG A 482 2.22 -16.30 1.74
N LEU A 483 3.34 -15.99 1.10
CA LEU A 483 3.57 -16.25 -0.31
C LEU A 483 3.84 -17.73 -0.60
N ASP A 484 4.52 -18.42 0.31
CA ASP A 484 4.88 -19.84 0.19
C ASP A 484 3.68 -20.77 0.42
N ARG A 485 2.66 -20.31 1.15
CA ARG A 485 1.40 -21.06 1.38
C ARG A 485 0.42 -21.02 0.20
N ARG A 486 0.76 -20.31 -0.88
CA ARG A 486 -0.04 -20.19 -2.11
C ARG A 486 0.59 -21.00 -3.22
#